data_AF-A0A7W1EW33-F1
#
_entry.id   AF-A0A7W1EW33-F1
#
_cell.length_a   1.000
_cell.length_b   1.000
_cell.length_c   1.000
_cell.angle_alpha   90.00
_cell.angle_beta   90.00
_cell.angle_gamma   90.00
#
_symmetry.space_group_name_H-M   'P 1'
#
loop_
_entity.id
_entity.type
_entity.pdbx_description
1 polymer ?
#
loop_
_entity_poly.entity_id
_entity_poly.type
_entity_poly.pdbx_seq_one_letter_code
_entity_poly.pdbx_strand_id
1 'polypeptide(L)'
;MRNKEEEKIALVNIDRNPLVLLSSVAISALLDYLSYTFILDLNPWGFVLMIPATFLSFQTIWLLLTPYAMVFDNKLEIKRTLFSNKMLFFTDVKKVGNIKKGNLLISYNDDEVDKINLFGIKSSQADTLKSELEKHVTITISKRV
;
A
#
# COMPACT_ATOMS: atom_id res chain seq x y z
N MET A 1 22.81 24.16 2.08
CA MET A 1 21.63 24.14 1.18
C MET A 1 21.00 22.77 1.30
N ARG A 2 19.85 22.64 1.98
CA ARG A 2 19.11 21.37 2.02
C ARG A 2 18.53 21.20 0.63
N ASN A 3 19.01 20.21 -0.13
CA ASN A 3 18.41 19.88 -1.43
C ASN A 3 16.91 19.79 -1.20
N LYS A 4 16.14 20.65 -1.88
CA LYS A 4 14.71 20.44 -2.01
C LYS A 4 14.60 19.12 -2.74
N GLU A 5 14.28 18.05 -2.01
CA GLU A 5 13.78 16.85 -2.64
C GLU A 5 12.60 17.33 -3.49
N GLU A 6 12.80 17.38 -4.80
CA GLU A 6 11.72 17.70 -5.73
C GLU A 6 10.58 16.75 -5.36
N GLU A 7 9.43 17.30 -4.96
CA GLU A 7 8.24 16.51 -4.74
C GLU A 7 7.90 15.84 -6.06
N LYS A 8 8.41 14.61 -6.24
CA LYS A 8 8.14 13.83 -7.43
C LYS A 8 6.67 13.52 -7.40
N ILE A 9 5.94 14.07 -8.37
CA ILE A 9 4.52 13.82 -8.53
C ILE A 9 4.37 12.39 -9.04
N ALA A 10 3.49 11.61 -8.41
CA ALA A 10 3.18 10.27 -8.89
C ALA A 10 2.50 10.37 -10.26
N LEU A 11 2.99 9.61 -11.24
CA LEU A 11 2.41 9.55 -12.58
C LEU A 11 1.05 8.85 -12.57
N VAL A 12 0.98 7.76 -11.80
CA VAL A 12 -0.23 6.94 -11.68
C VAL A 12 -0.43 6.59 -10.22
N ASN A 13 -1.62 6.91 -9.73
CA ASN A 13 -2.10 6.47 -8.42
C ASN A 13 -2.98 5.24 -8.60
N ILE A 14 -2.68 4.20 -7.83
CA ILE A 14 -3.45 2.96 -7.79
C ILE A 14 -4.29 3.00 -6.51
N ASP A 15 -5.60 2.95 -6.67
CA ASP A 15 -6.54 3.10 -5.57
C ASP A 15 -6.72 1.79 -4.80
N ARG A 16 -7.18 1.95 -3.56
CA ARG A 16 -7.58 0.84 -2.72
C ARG A 16 -8.96 0.34 -3.10
N ASN A 17 -9.23 -0.91 -2.77
CA ASN A 17 -10.56 -1.48 -2.88
C ASN A 17 -11.52 -0.74 -1.91
N PRO A 18 -12.63 -0.17 -2.41
CA PRO A 18 -13.60 0.52 -1.56
C PRO A 18 -14.15 -0.35 -0.43
N LEU A 19 -14.30 -1.67 -0.65
CA LEU A 19 -14.78 -2.59 0.38
C LEU A 19 -13.80 -2.74 1.54
N VAL A 20 -12.48 -2.67 1.27
CA VAL A 20 -11.44 -2.72 2.30
C VAL A 20 -11.43 -1.42 3.11
N LEU A 21 -11.69 -0.28 2.47
CA LEU A 21 -11.83 1.00 3.17
C LEU A 21 -13.07 1.01 4.06
N LEU A 22 -14.22 0.60 3.53
CA LEU A 22 -15.48 0.55 4.27
C LEU A 22 -15.39 -0.42 5.46
N SER A 23 -14.79 -1.59 5.28
CA SER A 23 -14.61 -2.53 6.39
C SER A 23 -13.65 -1.98 7.44
N SER A 24 -12.55 -1.33 7.04
CA SER A 24 -11.64 -0.67 7.99
C SER A 24 -12.37 0.39 8.82
N VAL A 25 -13.15 1.26 8.16
CA VAL A 25 -13.94 2.30 8.83
C VAL A 25 -14.96 1.70 9.79
N ALA A 26 -15.71 0.69 9.36
CA ALA A 26 -16.73 0.06 10.19
C ALA A 26 -16.12 -0.61 11.44
N ILE A 27 -15.02 -1.36 11.28
CA ILE A 27 -14.35 -2.04 12.39
C ILE A 27 -13.74 -1.01 13.35
N SER A 28 -13.11 0.04 12.82
CA SER A 28 -12.53 1.13 13.62
C SER A 28 -13.58 1.85 14.45
N ALA A 29 -14.68 2.27 13.82
CA ALA A 29 -15.77 2.95 14.50
C ALA A 29 -16.43 2.08 15.58
N LEU A 30 -16.59 0.77 15.32
CA LEU A 30 -17.12 -0.17 16.31
C LEU A 30 -16.18 -0.31 17.52
N LEU A 31 -14.88 -0.44 17.30
CA LEU A 31 -13.88 -0.54 18.37
C LEU A 31 -13.81 0.75 19.20
N ASP A 32 -13.83 1.90 18.54
CA ASP A 32 -13.85 3.21 19.21
C ASP A 32 -15.13 3.36 20.07
N TYR A 33 -16.29 2.97 19.52
CA TYR A 33 -17.55 3.00 20.25
C TYR A 33 -17.54 2.08 21.48
N LEU A 34 -17.08 0.84 21.32
CA LEU A 34 -16.97 -0.12 22.43
C LEU A 34 -15.98 0.35 23.50
N SER A 35 -14.81 0.86 23.09
CA SER A 35 -13.83 1.41 24.03
C SER A 35 -14.42 2.59 24.81
N TYR A 36 -15.10 3.52 24.12
CA TYR A 36 -15.74 4.66 24.74
C TYR A 36 -16.82 4.26 25.76
N THR A 37 -17.73 3.37 25.38
CA THR A 37 -18.80 2.88 26.28
C THR A 37 -18.22 2.19 27.53
N PHE A 38 -17.21 1.35 27.38
CA PHE A 38 -16.58 0.68 28.53
C PHE A 38 -15.84 1.64 29.45
N ILE A 39 -15.24 2.71 28.91
CA ILE A 39 -14.62 3.76 29.73
C ILE A 39 -15.68 4.50 30.55
N LEU A 40 -16.84 4.81 29.96
CA LEU A 40 -17.95 5.46 30.69
C LEU A 40 -18.48 4.58 31.83
N ASP A 41 -18.54 3.26 31.62
CA ASP A 41 -18.96 2.29 32.63
C ASP A 41 -17.87 1.98 33.69
N LEU A 42 -16.75 2.71 33.67
CA LEU A 42 -15.58 2.48 34.53
C LEU A 42 -15.04 1.04 34.46
N ASN A 43 -15.27 0.37 33.33
CA ASN A 43 -14.80 -0.98 33.10
C ASN A 43 -13.31 -0.94 32.71
N PRO A 44 -12.41 -1.64 33.43
CA PRO A 44 -10.97 -1.67 33.11
C PRO A 44 -10.66 -2.13 31.67
N TRP A 45 -11.54 -2.94 31.08
CA TRP A 45 -11.42 -3.36 29.68
C TRP A 45 -11.49 -2.19 28.70
N GLY A 46 -12.16 -1.09 29.06
CA GLY A 46 -12.20 0.14 28.24
C GLY A 46 -10.81 0.72 27.98
N PHE A 47 -9.95 0.75 29.00
CA PHE A 47 -8.56 1.20 28.88
C PHE A 47 -7.71 0.27 28.00
N VAL A 48 -7.92 -1.05 28.14
CA VAL A 48 -7.22 -2.05 27.32
C VAL A 48 -7.63 -1.95 25.85
N LEU A 49 -8.92 -1.75 25.57
CA LEU A 49 -9.47 -1.61 24.21
C LEU A 49 -9.12 -0.26 23.56
N MET A 50 -8.84 0.78 24.35
CA MET A 50 -8.50 2.11 23.83
C MET A 50 -7.25 2.10 22.95
N ILE A 51 -6.24 1.31 23.31
CA ILE A 51 -4.98 1.21 22.56
C ILE A 51 -5.20 0.65 21.15
N PRO A 52 -5.77 -0.57 20.96
CA PRO A 52 -6.02 -1.11 19.63
C PRO A 52 -7.06 -0.29 18.85
N ALA A 53 -8.04 0.32 19.51
CA ALA A 53 -9.01 1.21 18.87
C ALA A 53 -8.30 2.43 18.25
N THR A 54 -7.50 3.14 19.06
CA THR A 54 -6.70 4.29 18.59
C THR A 54 -5.77 3.92 17.44
N PHE A 55 -5.06 2.79 17.57
CA PHE A 55 -4.17 2.29 16.51
C PHE A 55 -4.93 2.04 15.21
N LEU A 56 -6.09 1.37 15.29
CA LEU A 56 -6.90 1.05 14.12
C LEU A 56 -7.48 2.31 13.48
N SER A 57 -7.80 3.35 14.27
CA SER A 57 -8.28 4.63 13.78
C SER A 57 -7.20 5.39 13.01
N PHE A 58 -5.96 5.42 13.51
CA PHE A 58 -4.83 5.94 12.73
C PHE A 58 -4.58 5.14 11.44
N GLN A 59 -4.60 3.81 11.53
CA GLN A 59 -4.45 2.94 10.36
C GLN A 59 -5.55 3.19 9.33
N THR A 60 -6.80 3.36 9.75
CA THR A 60 -7.94 3.63 8.87
C THR A 60 -7.82 5.00 8.19
N ILE A 61 -7.47 6.04 8.95
CA ILE A 61 -7.23 7.38 8.39
C ILE A 61 -6.11 7.33 7.35
N TRP A 62 -5.01 6.63 7.65
CA TRP A 62 -3.93 6.45 6.69
C TRP A 62 -4.38 5.75 5.41
N LEU A 63 -5.18 4.70 5.52
CA LEU A 63 -5.73 3.98 4.36
C LEU A 63 -6.62 4.89 3.50
N LEU A 64 -7.39 5.80 4.11
CA LEU A 64 -8.23 6.77 3.40
C LEU A 64 -7.42 7.85 2.68
N LEU A 65 -6.34 8.33 3.31
CA LEU A 65 -5.53 9.42 2.79
C LEU A 65 -4.48 8.97 1.77
N THR A 66 -4.16 7.68 1.72
CA THR A 66 -3.07 7.17 0.88
C THR A 66 -3.57 6.18 -0.18
N PRO A 67 -3.18 6.35 -1.46
CA PRO A 67 -3.41 5.33 -2.47
C PRO A 67 -2.69 4.03 -2.10
N TYR A 68 -3.12 2.92 -2.69
CA TYR A 68 -2.50 1.61 -2.48
C TYR A 68 -1.05 1.59 -2.97
N ALA A 69 -0.84 2.10 -4.19
CA ALA A 69 0.47 2.21 -4.79
C ALA A 69 0.58 3.49 -5.63
N MET A 70 1.81 3.98 -5.78
CA MET A 70 2.14 5.18 -6.55
C MET A 70 3.28 4.83 -7.50
N VAL A 71 3.04 5.00 -8.79
CA VAL A 71 4.03 4.79 -9.85
C VAL A 71 4.71 6.12 -10.13
N PHE A 72 6.03 6.16 -9.99
CA PHE A 72 6.89 7.30 -10.38
C PHE A 72 7.71 6.92 -11.60
N ASP A 73 8.50 7.84 -12.15
CA ASP A 73 9.36 7.55 -13.31
C ASP A 73 10.38 6.44 -13.07
N ASN A 74 10.94 6.38 -11.86
CA ASN A 74 12.08 5.54 -11.52
C ASN A 74 11.78 4.46 -10.47
N LYS A 75 10.62 4.53 -9.82
CA LYS A 75 10.24 3.64 -8.72
C LYS A 75 8.74 3.43 -8.63
N LEU A 76 8.37 2.32 -8.01
CA LEU A 76 7.04 2.05 -7.49
C LEU A 76 7.09 2.11 -5.97
N GLU A 77 6.15 2.84 -5.36
CA GLU A 77 5.91 2.79 -3.93
C GLU A 77 4.59 2.10 -3.63
N ILE A 78 4.62 1.09 -2.78
CA ILE A 78 3.42 0.39 -2.30
C ILE A 78 3.26 0.69 -0.83
N LYS A 79 2.16 1.34 -0.47
CA LYS A 79 1.84 1.74 0.90
C LYS A 79 0.75 0.81 1.43
N ARG A 80 1.09 -0.36 1.98
CA ARG A 80 0.06 -1.34 2.40
C ARG A 80 -0.58 -0.94 3.72
N THR A 81 0.24 -0.57 4.69
CA THR A 81 -0.18 -0.14 6.03
C THR A 81 0.65 1.07 6.47
N LEU A 82 0.37 1.62 7.65
CA LEU A 82 1.19 2.67 8.26
C LEU A 82 2.68 2.30 8.37
N PHE A 83 2.96 1.03 8.67
CA PHE A 83 4.31 0.54 8.98
C PHE A 83 4.91 -0.36 7.90
N SER A 84 4.14 -0.70 6.88
CA SER A 84 4.59 -1.55 5.77
C SER A 84 4.49 -0.78 4.46
N ASN A 85 5.58 -0.08 4.16
CA ASN A 85 5.81 0.58 2.88
C ASN A 85 6.92 -0.15 2.15
N LYS A 86 6.69 -0.48 0.90
CA LYS A 86 7.66 -1.15 0.04
C LYS A 86 7.99 -0.24 -1.13
N MET A 87 9.27 0.04 -1.33
CA MET A 87 9.77 0.78 -2.48
C MET A 87 10.49 -0.20 -3.40
N LEU A 88 10.25 -0.05 -4.69
CA LEU A 88 10.84 -0.90 -5.73
C LEU A 88 11.36 -0.01 -6.84
N PHE A 89 12.64 -0.13 -7.15
CA PHE A 89 13.28 0.63 -8.23
C PHE A 89 13.28 -0.17 -9.52
N PHE A 90 12.89 0.47 -10.63
CA PHE A 90 12.83 -0.22 -11.93
C PHE A 90 14.21 -0.61 -12.47
N THR A 91 15.28 -0.02 -11.93
CA THR A 91 16.67 -0.37 -12.21
C THR A 91 17.02 -1.78 -11.76
N ASP A 92 16.33 -2.29 -10.74
CA ASP A 92 16.72 -3.55 -10.10
C ASP A 92 15.88 -4.71 -10.63
N VAL A 93 14.75 -4.39 -11.27
CA VAL A 93 13.83 -5.36 -11.84
C VAL A 93 14.31 -5.84 -13.20
N LYS A 94 14.35 -7.17 -13.36
CA LYS A 94 14.64 -7.89 -14.60
C LYS A 94 13.37 -8.22 -15.35
N LYS A 95 12.33 -8.69 -14.65
CA LYS A 95 11.07 -9.10 -15.26
C LYS A 95 9.89 -8.95 -14.31
N VAL A 96 8.75 -8.50 -14.85
CA VAL A 96 7.45 -8.51 -14.18
C VAL A 96 6.69 -9.78 -14.59
N GLY A 97 6.24 -10.55 -13.62
CA GLY A 97 5.51 -11.80 -13.82
C GLY A 97 3.99 -11.61 -13.93
N ASN A 98 3.29 -12.72 -14.14
CA ASN A 98 1.82 -12.72 -14.13
C ASN A 98 1.25 -12.69 -12.72
N ILE A 99 0.08 -12.07 -12.57
CA ILE A 99 -0.68 -12.08 -11.33
C ILE A 99 -1.24 -13.48 -11.12
N LYS A 100 -0.84 -14.15 -10.04
CA LYS A 100 -1.35 -15.47 -9.65
C LYS A 100 -1.86 -15.42 -8.21
N LYS A 101 -3.12 -15.80 -8.01
CA LYS A 101 -3.79 -15.82 -6.68
C LYS A 101 -3.65 -14.48 -5.92
N GLY A 102 -3.81 -13.35 -6.62
CA GLY A 102 -3.70 -12.02 -6.01
C GLY A 102 -2.28 -11.59 -5.64
N ASN A 103 -1.25 -12.29 -6.11
CA ASN A 103 0.15 -11.88 -5.95
C ASN A 103 0.77 -11.57 -7.30
N LEU A 104 1.53 -10.48 -7.36
CA LEU A 104 2.40 -10.14 -8.48
C LEU A 104 3.81 -10.66 -8.18
N LEU A 105 4.37 -11.41 -9.12
CA LEU A 105 5.75 -11.91 -9.02
C LEU A 105 6.69 -10.94 -9.71
N ILE A 106 7.79 -10.59 -9.07
CA ILE A 106 8.83 -9.75 -9.63
C ILE A 106 10.15 -10.50 -9.55
N SER A 107 10.87 -10.55 -10.66
CA SER A 107 12.22 -11.11 -10.73
C SER A 107 13.22 -9.98 -10.84
N TYR A 108 14.23 -9.98 -9.97
CA TYR A 108 15.30 -9.00 -9.94
C TYR A 108 16.50 -9.45 -10.77
N ASN A 109 17.47 -8.56 -10.97
CA ASN A 109 18.65 -8.81 -11.79
C ASN A 109 19.58 -9.89 -11.21
N ASP A 110 19.54 -10.12 -9.91
CA ASP A 110 20.26 -11.15 -9.15
C ASP A 110 19.53 -12.52 -9.12
N ASP A 111 18.50 -12.67 -9.95
CA ASP A 111 17.63 -13.85 -10.02
C ASP A 111 16.79 -14.10 -8.75
N GLU A 112 16.73 -13.15 -7.81
CA GLU A 112 15.77 -13.21 -6.71
C GLU A 112 14.33 -13.00 -7.22
N VAL A 113 13.40 -13.76 -6.64
CA VAL A 113 11.97 -13.67 -6.96
C VAL A 113 11.19 -13.24 -5.73
N ASP A 114 10.53 -12.11 -5.87
CA ASP A 114 9.77 -11.47 -4.81
C ASP A 114 8.27 -11.47 -5.12
N LYS A 115 7.48 -11.58 -4.06
CA LYS A 115 6.03 -11.72 -4.14
C LYS A 115 5.39 -10.48 -3.56
N ILE A 116 4.78 -9.68 -4.42
CA ILE A 116 3.99 -8.53 -4.02
C ILE A 116 2.54 -8.97 -3.89
N ASN A 117 2.08 -9.07 -2.64
CA ASN A 117 0.68 -9.32 -2.35
C ASN A 117 -0.15 -8.08 -2.74
N LEU A 118 -1.15 -8.26 -3.60
CA LEU A 118 -2.03 -7.20 -4.11
C LEU A 118 -3.31 -7.05 -3.27
N PHE A 119 -3.41 -7.72 -2.12
CA PHE A 119 -4.55 -7.58 -1.23
C PHE A 119 -4.75 -6.11 -0.83
N GLY A 120 -5.97 -5.59 -1.06
CA GLY A 120 -6.32 -4.20 -0.79
C GLY A 120 -6.33 -3.31 -2.03
N ILE A 121 -5.84 -3.77 -3.18
CA ILE A 121 -5.96 -3.05 -4.46
C ILE A 121 -7.39 -3.11 -5.01
N LYS A 122 -7.82 -2.07 -5.71
CA LYS A 122 -9.01 -2.14 -6.56
C LYS A 122 -8.76 -3.15 -7.70
N SER A 123 -9.63 -4.14 -7.85
CA SER A 123 -9.44 -5.24 -8.81
C SER A 123 -9.23 -4.74 -10.24
N SER A 124 -9.96 -3.71 -10.66
CA SER A 124 -9.85 -3.09 -11.98
C SER A 124 -8.49 -2.42 -12.25
N GLN A 125 -7.71 -2.10 -11.21
CA GLN A 125 -6.41 -1.44 -11.33
C GLN A 125 -5.24 -2.40 -11.12
N ALA A 126 -5.49 -3.67 -10.78
CA ALA A 126 -4.42 -4.66 -10.64
C ALA A 126 -3.68 -4.88 -11.97
N ASP A 127 -4.43 -4.99 -13.07
CA ASP A 127 -3.85 -5.12 -14.40
C ASP A 127 -3.18 -3.82 -14.85
N THR A 128 -3.71 -2.65 -14.47
CA THR A 128 -3.09 -1.35 -14.73
C THR A 128 -1.74 -1.21 -14.04
N LEU A 129 -1.66 -1.62 -12.76
CA LEU A 129 -0.40 -1.63 -12.02
C LEU A 129 0.63 -2.52 -12.71
N LYS A 130 0.22 -3.70 -13.17
CA LYS A 130 1.09 -4.62 -13.90
C LYS A 130 1.57 -4.00 -15.22
N SER A 131 0.68 -3.43 -16.03
CA SER A 131 1.04 -2.85 -17.31
C SER A 131 1.97 -1.65 -17.18
N GLU A 132 1.76 -0.79 -16.19
CA GLU A 132 2.67 0.33 -15.94
C GLU A 132 4.04 -0.14 -15.45
N LEU A 133 4.08 -1.16 -14.57
CA LEU A 133 5.34 -1.79 -14.17
C LEU A 133 6.10 -2.37 -15.36
N GLU A 134 5.43 -3.15 -16.22
CA GLU A 134 6.04 -3.73 -17.43
C GLU A 134 6.60 -2.64 -18.33
N LYS A 135 5.82 -1.59 -18.61
CA LYS A 135 6.22 -0.46 -19.44
C LYS A 135 7.46 0.24 -18.90
N HIS A 136 7.48 0.62 -17.62
CA HIS A 136 8.62 1.32 -17.03
C HIS A 136 9.87 0.44 -16.91
N VAL A 137 9.71 -0.86 -16.64
CA VAL A 137 10.82 -1.81 -16.65
C VAL A 137 11.41 -1.97 -18.05
N THR A 138 10.59 -2.11 -19.10
CA THR A 138 11.06 -2.20 -20.48
C THR A 138 11.82 -0.94 -20.91
N ILE A 139 11.30 0.25 -20.60
CA ILE A 139 11.99 1.53 -20.86
C ILE A 139 13.34 1.58 -20.14
N THR A 140 13.38 1.11 -18.90
CA THR A 140 14.62 1.11 -18.12
C THR A 140 15.64 0.13 -18.70
N ILE A 141 15.23 -1.05 -19.13
CA ILE A 141 16.11 -2.04 -19.77
C ILE A 141 16.66 -1.49 -21.10
N SER A 142 15.83 -0.86 -21.94
CA SER A 142 16.28 -0.29 -23.21
C SER A 142 17.30 0.83 -23.07
N LYS A 143 17.34 1.50 -21.91
CA LYS A 143 18.34 2.54 -21.61
C LYS A 143 19.67 1.98 -21.08
N ARG A 144 19.74 0.70 -20.72
CA ARG A 144 20.96 0.04 -20.21
C ARG A 144 21.79 -0.61 -21.32
N VAL A 145 21.16 -0.91 -22.46
CA VAL A 145 21.79 -1.44 -23.67
C VAL A 145 22.34 -0.27 -24.48
#